data_AF-A0A0Q0SJK2-F1
#
_entry.id   AF-A0A0Q0SJK2-F1
#
_cell.length_a   1.000
_cell.length_b   1.000
_cell.length_c   1.000
_cell.angle_alpha   90.00
_cell.angle_beta   90.00
_cell.angle_gamma   90.00
#
_symmetry.space_group_name_H-M   'P 1'
#
loop_
_entity.id
_entity.type
_entity.pdbx_description
1 polymer ?
#
loop_
_entity_poly.entity_id
_entity_poly.type
_entity_poly.pdbx_seq_one_letter_code
_entity_poly.pdbx_strand_id
1 'polypeptide(L)'
;MSDNSDEQALKVQKIKAATELQQELRRMVADQLTGKMDWVRARIYWRTRLPGIPADELAEALTHVLAGGSLRQEIHSRTQNFL
;
A
#
# COMPACT_ATOMS: atom_id res chain seq x y z
N MET A 1 -37.39 6.71 8.41
CA MET A 1 -36.68 5.86 7.40
C MET A 1 -35.41 6.53 6.84
N SER A 2 -34.88 7.61 7.46
CA SER A 2 -33.74 8.36 6.88
C SER A 2 -32.36 7.96 7.39
N ASP A 3 -32.23 7.37 8.59
CA ASP A 3 -30.91 7.04 9.17
C ASP A 3 -30.08 6.03 8.36
N ASN A 4 -30.74 5.12 7.63
CA ASN A 4 -30.06 4.04 6.90
C ASN A 4 -29.39 4.55 5.60
N SER A 5 -29.87 5.66 5.04
CA SER A 5 -29.30 6.25 3.82
C SER A 5 -28.00 7.00 4.13
N ASP A 6 -27.95 7.71 5.25
CA ASP A 6 -26.79 8.49 5.67
C ASP A 6 -25.65 7.58 6.19
N GLU A 7 -25.98 6.49 6.89
CA GLU A 7 -24.99 5.48 7.28
C GLU A 7 -24.36 4.77 6.07
N GLN A 8 -25.16 4.46 5.04
CA GLN A 8 -24.64 3.85 3.82
C GLN A 8 -23.76 4.82 3.03
N ALA A 9 -24.15 6.10 2.93
CA ALA A 9 -23.33 7.13 2.29
C ALA A 9 -21.97 7.31 3.01
N LEU A 10 -21.96 7.32 4.35
CA LEU A 10 -20.74 7.37 5.16
C LEU A 10 -19.85 6.14 4.96
N LYS A 11 -20.43 4.93 4.87
CA LYS A 11 -19.68 3.70 4.58
C LYS A 11 -19.03 3.74 3.21
N VAL A 12 -19.77 4.16 2.18
CA VAL A 12 -19.23 4.29 0.80
C VAL A 12 -18.09 5.30 0.74
N GLN A 13 -18.21 6.44 1.43
CA GLN A 13 -17.13 7.43 1.51
C GLN A 13 -15.89 6.89 2.22
N LYS A 14 -16.06 6.16 3.32
CA LYS A 14 -14.94 5.52 4.04
C LYS A 14 -14.23 4.48 3.17
N ILE A 15 -14.97 3.66 2.42
CA ILE A 15 -14.41 2.65 1.51
C ILE A 15 -13.63 3.32 0.38
N LYS A 16 -14.18 4.40 -0.20
CA LYS A 16 -13.51 5.16 -1.24
C LYS A 16 -12.21 5.76 -0.74
N ALA A 17 -12.24 6.44 0.41
CA ALA A 17 -11.05 7.01 1.04
C ALA A 17 -9.99 5.95 1.38
N ALA A 18 -10.41 4.77 1.86
CA ALA A 18 -9.51 3.67 2.12
C ALA A 18 -8.85 3.13 0.82
N THR A 19 -9.62 3.03 -0.26
CA THR A 19 -9.11 2.57 -1.56
C THR A 19 -8.11 3.57 -2.15
N GLU A 20 -8.42 4.87 -2.09
CA GLU A 20 -7.53 5.95 -2.54
C GLU A 20 -6.22 5.94 -1.74
N LEU A 21 -6.30 5.81 -0.41
CA LEU A 21 -5.13 5.68 0.45
C LEU A 21 -4.31 4.45 0.06
N GLN A 22 -4.92 3.28 -0.12
CA GLN A 22 -4.22 2.07 -0.54
C GLN A 22 -3.49 2.25 -1.87
N GLN A 23 -4.11 2.93 -2.84
CA GLN A 23 -3.50 3.20 -4.14
C GLN A 23 -2.30 4.14 -4.02
N GLU A 24 -2.41 5.20 -3.21
CA GLU A 24 -1.31 6.11 -2.91
C GLU A 24 -0.14 5.38 -2.24
N LEU A 25 -0.41 4.57 -1.21
CA LEU A 25 0.63 3.82 -0.50
C LEU A 25 1.37 2.87 -1.45
N ARG A 26 0.64 2.14 -2.31
CA ARG A 26 1.26 1.25 -3.32
C ARG A 26 2.16 2.01 -4.29
N ARG A 27 1.75 3.19 -4.74
CA ARG A 27 2.58 4.04 -5.61
C ARG A 27 3.86 4.47 -4.90
N MET A 28 3.77 4.86 -3.64
CA MET A 28 4.95 5.28 -2.87
C MET A 28 5.93 4.14 -2.63
N VAL A 29 5.44 2.92 -2.37
CA VAL A 29 6.28 1.72 -2.33
C VAL A 29 6.96 1.46 -3.68
N ALA A 30 6.23 1.58 -4.80
CA ALA A 30 6.81 1.41 -6.13
C ALA A 30 7.89 2.46 -6.44
N ASP A 31 7.69 3.72 -6.03
CA ASP A 31 8.66 4.79 -6.22
C ASP A 31 9.94 4.56 -5.38
N GLN A 32 9.83 3.93 -4.20
CA GLN A 32 10.99 3.48 -3.43
C GLN A 32 11.74 2.33 -4.12
N LEU A 33 11.03 1.32 -4.61
CA LEU A 33 11.64 0.15 -5.27
C LEU A 33 12.34 0.50 -6.58
N THR A 34 11.81 1.49 -7.30
CA THR A 34 12.39 1.97 -8.57
C THR A 34 13.48 3.03 -8.36
N GLY A 35 13.79 3.39 -7.11
CA GLY A 35 14.78 4.42 -6.78
C GLY A 35 14.37 5.85 -7.11
N LYS A 36 13.11 6.08 -7.54
CA LYS A 36 12.55 7.43 -7.77
C LYS A 36 12.43 8.22 -6.47
N MET A 37 12.24 7.50 -5.35
CA MET A 37 12.20 8.05 -4.01
C MET A 37 13.33 7.46 -3.15
N ASP A 38 14.20 8.32 -2.63
CA ASP A 38 15.23 7.93 -1.67
C ASP A 38 14.64 7.68 -0.28
N TRP A 39 15.44 7.00 0.55
CA TRP A 39 15.06 6.57 1.88
C TRP A 39 14.74 7.72 2.85
N VAL A 40 15.29 8.93 2.64
CA VAL A 40 15.01 10.10 3.50
C VAL A 40 13.63 10.66 3.18
N ARG A 41 13.34 10.89 1.89
CA ARG A 41 12.02 11.34 1.43
C ARG A 41 10.92 10.33 1.79
N ALA A 42 11.21 9.05 1.61
CA ALA A 42 10.38 7.94 2.07
C ALA A 42 10.03 8.05 3.56
N ARG A 43 11.05 8.15 4.42
CA ARG A 43 10.86 8.22 5.88
C ARG A 43 9.98 9.39 6.30
N ILE A 44 10.20 10.57 5.70
CA ILE A 44 9.39 11.77 5.97
C ILE A 44 7.94 11.56 5.54
N TYR A 45 7.73 11.01 4.33
CA TYR A 45 6.40 10.70 3.81
C TYR A 45 5.64 9.78 4.78
N TRP A 46 6.22 8.66 5.17
CA TRP A 46 5.55 7.68 6.02
C TRP A 46 5.23 8.23 7.41
N ARG A 47 6.15 8.96 8.02
CA ARG A 47 5.92 9.61 9.33
C ARG A 47 4.80 10.64 9.28
N THR A 48 4.64 11.32 8.14
CA THR A 48 3.61 12.35 7.97
C THR A 48 2.26 11.73 7.62
N ARG A 49 2.25 10.70 6.75
CA ARG A 49 1.03 10.06 6.26
C ARG A 49 0.43 9.07 7.25
N LEU A 50 1.27 8.38 8.02
CA LEU A 50 0.90 7.36 9.00
C LEU A 50 1.52 7.68 10.36
N PRO A 51 1.17 8.82 11.00
CA PRO A 51 1.82 9.29 12.23
C PRO A 51 1.58 8.38 13.44
N GLY A 52 0.54 7.54 13.39
CA GLY A 52 0.19 6.61 14.47
C GLY A 52 0.82 5.22 14.34
N ILE A 53 1.56 4.95 13.26
CA ILE A 53 2.17 3.63 13.03
C ILE A 53 3.66 3.71 13.37
N PRO A 54 4.17 2.88 14.29
CA PRO A 54 5.58 2.83 14.60
C PRO A 54 6.38 2.33 13.38
N ALA A 55 7.62 2.79 13.26
CA ALA A 55 8.46 2.48 12.11
C ALA A 55 8.70 0.97 11.94
N ASP A 56 8.74 0.22 13.03
CA ASP A 56 8.97 -1.23 13.03
C ASP A 56 7.78 -1.99 12.43
N GLU A 57 6.55 -1.67 12.84
CA GLU A 57 5.34 -2.25 12.24
C GLU A 57 5.21 -1.90 10.75
N LEU A 58 5.59 -0.67 10.38
CA LEU A 58 5.61 -0.27 8.98
C LEU A 58 6.66 -1.08 8.18
N ALA A 59 7.85 -1.30 8.75
CA ALA A 59 8.90 -2.08 8.12
C ALA A 59 8.48 -3.55 7.95
N GLU A 60 7.80 -4.14 8.93
CA GLU A 60 7.23 -5.49 8.83
C GLU A 60 6.18 -5.58 7.73
N ALA A 61 5.23 -4.63 7.68
CA ALA A 61 4.19 -4.59 6.66
C ALA A 61 4.78 -4.43 5.24
N LEU A 62 5.77 -3.56 5.08
CA LEU A 62 6.47 -3.37 3.81
C LEU A 62 7.23 -4.64 3.42
N THR A 63 7.97 -5.25 4.34
CA THR A 63 8.66 -6.52 4.12
C THR A 63 7.71 -7.62 3.67
N HIS A 64 6.54 -7.73 4.31
CA HIS A 64 5.52 -8.71 3.93
C HIS A 64 5.01 -8.50 2.50
N VAL A 65 4.73 -7.25 2.11
CA VAL A 65 4.30 -6.91 0.75
C VAL A 65 5.39 -7.19 -0.28
N LEU A 66 6.64 -6.91 0.05
CA LEU A 66 7.79 -7.21 -0.83
C LEU A 66 8.02 -8.71 -0.97
N ALA A 67 7.90 -9.48 0.11
CA ALA A 67 7.97 -10.93 0.08
C ALA A 67 6.83 -11.55 -0.75
N GLY A 68 5.60 -11.03 -0.60
CA GLY A 68 4.45 -11.44 -1.42
C GLY A 68 4.56 -11.03 -2.89
N GLY A 69 5.19 -9.89 -3.19
CA GLY A 69 5.50 -9.44 -4.55
C GLY A 69 6.60 -10.26 -5.22
N SER A 70 7.62 -10.64 -4.46
CA SER A 70 8.69 -11.56 -4.89
C SER A 70 8.14 -12.94 -5.27
N LEU A 71 7.17 -13.44 -4.51
CA LEU A 71 6.48 -14.70 -4.82
C LEU A 71 5.71 -14.62 -6.16
N ARG A 72 5.07 -13.47 -6.44
CA ARG A 72 4.29 -13.29 -7.68
C ARG A 72 5.17 -13.17 -8.93
N GLN A 73 6.37 -12.59 -8.80
CA GLN A 73 7.33 -12.52 -9.90
C GLN A 73 7.98 -13.88 -10.18
N GLU A 74 8.28 -14.69 -9.16
CA GLU A 74 8.83 -16.04 -9.36
C GLU A 74 7.85 -16.97 -10.10
N ILE A 75 6.56 -16.86 -9.81
CA ILE A 75 5.54 -17.64 -10.54
C ILE A 75 5.51 -17.22 -12.02
N HIS A 76 5.63 -15.93 -12.33
CA HIS A 76 5.58 -15.44 -13.70
C HIS A 76 6.84 -15.79 -14.51
N SER A 77 8.03 -15.79 -13.88
CA SER A 77 9.28 -16.18 -14.54
C SER A 77 9.37 -17.70 -14.77
N ARG A 78 8.81 -18.53 -13.88
CA ARG A 78 8.74 -19.98 -14.11
C ARG A 78 7.79 -20.37 -15.26
N THR A 79 6.74 -19.62 -15.51
CA THR A 79 5.79 -19.91 -16.61
C THR A 79 6.34 -19.54 -17.99
N GLN A 80 7.34 -18.65 -18.09
CA GLN A 80 7.94 -18.26 -19.38
C GLN A 80 9.06 -19.18 -19.87
N ASN A 81 9.59 -20.07 -19.02
CA ASN A 81 10.65 -21.02 -19.41
C ASN A 81 10.12 -22.36 -19.96
N PHE A 82 8.82 -22.45 -20.28
CA PHE A 82 8.18 -23.65 -20.87
C PHE A 82 7.53 -23.34 -22.23
N LEU A 83 8.24 -22.64 -23.11
CA LEU A 83 7.93 -22.53 -24.54
C LEU A 83 9.13 -22.96 -25.38
#